data_AF-A0A9P5WCQ0-F1
#
_entry.id   AF-A0A9P5WCQ0-F1
#
_cell.length_a   1.000
_cell.length_b   1.000
_cell.length_c   1.000
_cell.angle_alpha   90.00
_cell.angle_beta   90.00
_cell.angle_gamma   90.00
#
_symmetry.space_group_name_H-M   'P 1'
#
loop_
_entity.id
_entity.type
_entity.pdbx_description
1 polymer ?
#
loop_
_entity_poly.entity_id
_entity_poly.type
_entity_poly.pdbx_seq_one_letter_code
_entity_poly.pdbx_strand_id
1 'polypeptide(L)' 'KRMLPITYPQGLQMAKEISAVRYLECSALTQKGLKNVFDEAIRAVLCPVQPIKRSKKCLIL' A
#
# COMPACT_ATOMS: atom_id res chain seq x y z
N LYS A 1 -21.93 -7.00 -17.28
CA LYS A 1 -21.91 -6.08 -16.11
C LYS A 1 -20.83 -5.02 -16.35
N ARG A 2 -21.20 -3.75 -16.54
CA ARG A 2 -20.22 -2.65 -16.71
C ARG A 2 -19.87 -2.15 -15.31
N MET A 3 -18.73 -2.59 -14.78
CA MET A 3 -18.22 -2.07 -13.52
C MET A 3 -17.62 -0.68 -13.79
N LEU A 4 -17.90 0.29 -12.91
CA LEU A 4 -17.24 1.59 -12.98
C LEU A 4 -15.75 1.41 -12.64
N PRO A 5 -14.85 2.21 -13.25
CA PRO A 5 -13.44 2.20 -12.88
C PRO A 5 -13.26 2.48 -11.38
N ILE A 6 -12.33 1.77 -10.76
CA ILE A 6 -11.93 2.04 -9.38
C ILE A 6 -11.17 3.36 -9.36
N THR A 7 -11.55 4.24 -8.44
CA THR A 7 -10.84 5.50 -8.22
C THR A 7 -9.68 5.29 -7.25
N TYR A 8 -8.63 6.10 -7.40
CA TYR A 8 -7.49 6.11 -6.49
C TYR A 8 -7.83 6.11 -4.98
N PRO A 9 -8.77 6.95 -4.47
CA PRO A 9 -9.14 6.91 -3.05
C PRO A 9 -9.79 5.59 -2.61
N GLN A 10 -10.55 4.93 -3.50
CA GLN A 10 -11.12 3.61 -3.20
C GLN A 10 -10.03 2.55 -3.08
N GLY A 11 -9.03 2.57 -3.96
CA GLY A 11 -7.87 1.67 -3.87
C GLY A 11 -7.05 1.90 -2.59
N LEU A 12 -6.86 3.16 -2.19
CA LEU A 12 -6.22 3.51 -0.93
C LEU A 12 -7.01 3.03 0.30
N GLN A 13 -8.34 3.12 0.26
CA GLN A 13 -9.19 2.63 1.35
C GLN A 13 -9.02 1.11 1.50
N MET A 14 -9.13 0.37 0.39
CA MET A 14 -8.96 -1.08 0.39
C MET A 14 -7.57 -1.50 0.90
N ALA A 15 -6.51 -0.78 0.51
CA ALA A 15 -5.15 -1.05 0.98
C ALA A 15 -5.02 -0.90 2.51
N LYS A 16 -5.73 0.08 3.11
CA LYS A 16 -5.78 0.23 4.57
C LYS A 16 -6.56 -0.90 5.24
N GLU A 17 -7.69 -1.31 4.66
CA GLU A 17 -8.54 -2.38 5.20
C GLU A 17 -7.79 -3.71 5.30
N ILE A 18 -6.97 -4.04 4.29
CA ILE A 18 -6.16 -5.27 4.29
C ILE A 18 -4.77 -5.09 4.94
N SER A 19 -4.47 -3.91 5.49
CA SER A 19 -3.15 -3.57 6.04
C SER A 19 -1.99 -3.78 5.06
N ALA A 20 -2.20 -3.47 3.78
CA ALA A 20 -1.16 -3.52 2.76
C ALA A 20 -0.08 -2.45 3.01
N VAL A 21 1.16 -2.74 2.59
CA VAL A 21 2.30 -1.83 2.72
C VAL A 21 2.07 -0.53 1.93
N ARG A 22 1.53 -0.63 0.70
CA ARG A 22 1.28 0.51 -0.18
C ARG A 22 0.29 0.13 -1.28
N TYR A 23 -0.50 1.11 -1.74
CA TYR A 23 -1.31 1.03 -2.95
C TYR A 23 -0.57 1.69 -4.13
N LEU A 24 -0.58 1.06 -5.30
CA LEU A 24 0.05 1.55 -6.53
C LEU A 24 -0.85 1.24 -7.74
N GLU A 25 -0.96 2.19 -8.66
CA GLU A 25 -1.61 1.99 -9.96
C GLU A 25 -0.57 1.85 -11.07
N CYS A 26 -0.80 0.94 -12.01
CA CYS A 26 0.06 0.79 -13.18
C CYS A 26 -0.75 0.44 -14.44
N SER A 27 -0.16 0.68 -15.61
CA SER A 27 -0.65 0.21 -16.90
C SER A 27 0.44 -0.58 -17.58
N ALA A 28 0.23 -1.89 -17.76
CA ALA A 28 1.17 -2.74 -18.48
C ALA A 28 1.30 -2.33 -19.95
N LEU A 29 0.22 -1.86 -20.58
CA LEU A 29 0.18 -1.45 -21.98
C LEU A 29 1.04 -0.21 -22.25
N THR A 30 0.88 0.84 -21.44
CA THR A 30 1.65 2.09 -21.60
C THR A 30 2.94 2.09 -20.77
N GLN A 31 3.20 0.99 -20.05
CA GLN A 31 4.31 0.82 -19.10
C GLN A 31 4.34 1.86 -17.96
N LYS A 32 3.27 2.66 -17.80
CA LYS A 32 3.18 3.68 -16.75
C LYS A 32 3.12 3.00 -15.38
N GLY A 33 4.06 3.36 -14.50
CA GLY A 33 4.11 2.84 -13.13
C GLY A 33 4.57 1.39 -13.01
N LEU A 34 4.87 0.69 -14.11
CA LEU A 34 5.23 -0.73 -14.09
C LEU A 34 6.51 -0.99 -13.30
N LYS A 35 7.58 -0.21 -13.59
CA LYS A 35 8.84 -0.29 -12.84
C LYS A 35 8.64 -0.03 -11.34
N ASN A 36 7.85 0.98 -11.00
CA ASN A 36 7.61 1.38 -9.60
C ASN A 36 6.94 0.25 -8.79
N VAL A 37 6.05 -0.54 -9.41
CA VAL A 37 5.42 -1.69 -8.74
C VAL A 37 6.47 -2.72 -8.32
N PHE A 38 7.42 -3.04 -9.21
CA PHE A 38 8.49 -3.99 -8.89
C PHE A 38 9.50 -3.42 -7.89
N ASP A 39 9.91 -2.17 -8.06
CA ASP A 39 10.85 -1.51 -7.14
C ASP A 39 10.28 -1.43 -5.71
N GLU A 40 8.98 -1.12 -5.56
CA GLU A 40 8.35 -1.10 -4.23
C GLU A 40 8.15 -2.50 -3.65
N ALA A 41 7.83 -3.51 -4.47
CA ALA A 41 7.74 -4.88 -3.98
C ALA A 41 9.08 -5.36 -3.40
N ILE A 42 10.18 -5.08 -4.11
CA ILE A 42 11.54 -5.39 -3.64
C ILE A 42 11.85 -4.60 -2.37
N ARG A 43 11.58 -3.29 -2.36
CA ARG A 43 11.84 -2.43 -1.19
C ARG A 43 11.03 -2.86 0.04
N ALA A 44 9.79 -3.30 -0.14
CA ALA A 44 8.93 -3.76 0.96
C ALA A 44 9.52 -4.98 1.69
N VAL A 45 10.29 -5.81 0.98
CA VAL A 45 10.97 -6.98 1.55
C VAL A 45 12.33 -6.62 2.15
N LEU A 46 13.14 -5.84 1.42
CA LEU A 46 14.52 -5.53 1.83
C LEU A 46 14.60 -4.45 2.92
N CYS A 47 13.69 -3.49 2.90
CA CYS A 47 13.62 -2.38 3.85
C CYS A 47 12.21 -2.34 4.47
N PRO A 48 11.88 -3.28 5.38
CA PRO A 48 10.57 -3.31 6.00
C PRO A 48 10.35 -2.01 6.77
N VAL A 49 9.29 -1.29 6.40
CA VAL A 49 8.85 -0.12 7.17
C VAL A 49 8.42 -0.63 8.53
N GLN A 50 9.13 -0.23 9.59
CA GLN A 50 8.82 -0.73 10.91
C GLN A 50 7.39 -0.29 11.26
N PRO A 51 6.47 -1.22 11.61
CA PRO A 51 5.15 -0.82 12.04
C PRO A 51 5.33 0.11 13.22
N ILE A 52 4.69 1.28 13.17
CA ILE A 52 4.69 2.25 14.28
C ILE A 52 4.06 1.52 15.47
N LYS A 53 4.88 0.92 16.33
CA LYS A 53 4.43 0.33 17.58
C LYS A 53 3.90 1.49 18.41
N ARG A 54 2.57 1.57 18.59
CA ARG A 54 2.00 2.44 19.61
C ARG A 54 2.52 1.93 20.95
N SER A 55 3.53 2.58 21.51
CA SER A 55 3.99 2.34 22.87
C SER A 55 2.80 2.58 23.80
N LYS A 56 2.21 1.50 24.34
CA LYS A 56 1.26 1.62 25.45
C LYS A 56 2.06 2.16 26.63
N LYS A 57 1.99 3.46 26.90
CA LYS A 57 2.47 4.02 28.17
C LYS A 57 1.59 3.42 29.27
N CYS A 58 2.08 2.39 29.94
CA CYS A 58 1.46 1.90 31.17
C CYS A 58 1.82 2.92 32.25
N LEU A 59 0.84 3.71 32.69
CA LEU A 59 0.94 4.47 33.93
C LEU A 59 0.56 3.51 35.05
N ILE A 60 1.54 3.06 35.83
CA ILE A 60 1.27 2.48 37.15
C ILE A 60 0.90 3.67 38.03
N LEU A 61 -0.33 3.68 38.51
CA LEU A 61 -0.83 4.57 39.57
C LEU A 61 -0.43 4.02 40.93
#